data_AF-A0A7R7ZJH2-F1
#
_entry.id   AF-A0A7R7ZJH2-F1
#
_cell.length_a   1.000
_cell.length_b   1.000
_cell.length_c   1.000
_cell.angle_alpha   90.00
_cell.angle_beta   90.00
_cell.angle_gamma   90.00
#
_symmetry.space_group_name_H-M   'P 1'
#
loop_
_entity.id
_entity.type
_entity.pdbx_description
1 polymer ?
#
loop_
_entity_poly.entity_id
_entity_poly.type
_entity_poly.pdbx_seq_one_letter_code
_entity_poly.pdbx_strand_id
1 'polypeptide(L)'
;MAISFFLTVFSPFYNCFGYTGEASNSSNPDALAPVFEDGPTQIDGCSGYRRHYIKGKLPNNKYQVACQMSQCYFNSGGDTATLNWIEYIIIGEGELCRSKRGKELLDDYLLCKGYHIVCL
;
A
#
# COMPACT_ATOMS: atom_id res chain seq x y z
N MET A 1 -45.65 -51.22 -9.24
CA MET A 1 -44.42 -50.65 -9.83
C MET A 1 -44.81 -49.86 -11.08
N ALA A 2 -44.65 -48.54 -11.04
CA ALA A 2 -44.47 -47.64 -12.18
C ALA A 2 -44.55 -46.21 -11.61
N ILE A 3 -43.39 -45.63 -11.30
CA ILE A 3 -43.26 -44.20 -11.05
C ILE A 3 -42.72 -43.65 -12.37
N SER A 4 -43.51 -42.84 -13.05
CA SER A 4 -43.09 -42.10 -14.24
C SER A 4 -43.48 -40.65 -14.01
N PHE A 5 -42.50 -39.84 -13.61
CA PHE A 5 -42.62 -38.39 -13.58
C PHE A 5 -41.56 -37.78 -14.47
N PHE A 6 -42.01 -36.72 -15.15
CA PHE A 6 -41.46 -36.08 -16.32
C PHE A 6 -40.07 -35.47 -16.14
N LEU A 7 -39.34 -35.46 -17.26
CA LEU A 7 -38.16 -34.68 -17.65
C LEU A 7 -38.02 -33.31 -16.96
N THR A 8 -36.80 -32.99 -16.53
CA THR A 8 -36.22 -31.66 -16.74
C THR A 8 -34.72 -31.77 -16.97
N VAL A 9 -34.31 -31.31 -18.15
CA VAL A 9 -32.92 -31.08 -18.54
C VAL A 9 -32.42 -29.87 -17.76
N PHE A 10 -31.34 -30.04 -16.98
CA PHE A 10 -30.56 -28.91 -16.47
C PHE A 10 -29.12 -29.05 -16.98
N SER A 11 -28.85 -28.38 -18.11
CA SER A 11 -27.63 -27.60 -18.24
C SER A 11 -28.06 -26.14 -18.11
N PRO A 12 -27.43 -25.37 -17.23
CA PRO A 12 -26.64 -24.28 -17.79
C PRO A 12 -25.34 -24.03 -17.02
N PHE A 13 -24.31 -23.64 -17.77
CA PHE A 13 -23.41 -22.54 -17.45
C PHE A 13 -23.62 -21.91 -16.07
N TYR A 14 -22.71 -22.15 -15.14
CA TYR A 14 -22.52 -21.25 -13.99
C TYR A 14 -21.94 -19.93 -14.51
N ASN A 15 -22.83 -19.12 -15.06
CA ASN A 15 -22.71 -17.69 -15.10
C ASN A 15 -22.69 -17.16 -13.67
N CYS A 16 -21.65 -16.38 -13.38
CA CYS A 16 -21.68 -15.16 -12.59
C CYS A 16 -23.00 -14.85 -11.86
N PHE A 17 -23.09 -15.26 -10.60
CA PHE A 17 -23.88 -14.62 -9.55
C PHE A 17 -22.96 -14.67 -8.32
N GLY A 18 -22.56 -13.60 -7.67
CA GLY A 18 -23.12 -12.26 -7.59
C GLY A 18 -22.72 -11.81 -6.20
N TYR A 19 -21.47 -11.38 -6.04
CA TYR A 19 -21.04 -10.69 -4.81
C TYR A 19 -21.69 -9.31 -4.85
N THR A 20 -22.96 -9.21 -4.44
CA THR A 20 -23.50 -7.95 -3.93
C THR A 20 -23.04 -7.83 -2.48
N GLY A 21 -21.71 -7.73 -2.30
CA GLY A 21 -21.22 -6.92 -1.22
C GLY A 21 -21.56 -5.50 -1.63
N GLU A 22 -22.65 -4.96 -1.09
CA GLU A 22 -22.76 -3.51 -0.97
C GLU A 22 -21.54 -3.07 -0.16
N ALA A 23 -20.43 -2.82 -0.87
CA ALA A 23 -19.42 -1.92 -0.39
C ALA A 23 -20.17 -0.62 -0.22
N SER A 24 -20.62 -0.36 1.00
CA SER A 24 -21.00 0.97 1.44
C SER A 24 -19.89 1.88 0.90
N ASN A 25 -20.23 2.71 -0.08
CA ASN A 25 -19.40 3.78 -0.60
C ASN A 25 -19.20 4.81 0.51
N SER A 26 -18.53 4.40 1.59
CA SER A 26 -17.67 5.30 2.32
C SER A 26 -16.48 5.46 1.39
N SER A 27 -16.51 6.50 0.57
CA SER A 27 -15.30 7.12 0.04
C SER A 27 -14.53 7.63 1.26
N ASN A 28 -13.91 6.72 2.02
CA ASN A 28 -12.91 7.09 2.98
C ASN A 28 -11.67 7.35 2.13
N PRO A 29 -11.32 8.61 1.85
CA PRO A 29 -10.13 8.90 1.07
C PRO A 29 -8.95 8.23 1.76
N ASP A 30 -8.10 7.57 0.98
CA ASP A 30 -6.87 6.97 1.49
C ASP A 30 -6.03 8.07 2.13
N ALA A 31 -6.14 8.22 3.46
CA ALA A 31 -5.53 9.31 4.21
C ALA A 31 -3.99 9.27 4.16
N LEU A 32 -3.41 8.12 3.79
CA LEU A 32 -1.97 7.96 3.63
C LEU A 32 -1.51 8.12 2.18
N ALA A 33 -2.41 8.19 1.19
CA ALA A 33 -2.06 8.45 -0.20
C ALA A 33 -1.22 9.74 -0.40
N PRO A 34 -1.54 10.89 0.21
CA PRO A 34 -0.69 12.09 0.08
C PRO A 34 0.61 11.98 0.89
N VAL A 35 0.69 11.06 1.84
CA VAL A 35 1.89 10.85 2.66
C VAL A 35 2.89 9.98 1.91
N PHE A 36 2.43 8.90 1.28
CA PHE A 36 3.28 7.93 0.59
C PHE A 36 3.45 8.21 -0.91
N GLU A 37 3.99 9.40 -1.21
CA GLU A 37 4.39 9.76 -2.57
C GLU A 37 5.85 9.40 -2.79
N ASP A 38 6.10 8.33 -3.54
CA ASP A 38 7.45 7.93 -3.96
C ASP A 38 7.77 8.48 -5.34
N GLY A 39 9.03 8.84 -5.56
CA GLY A 39 9.52 9.26 -6.86
C GLY A 39 10.22 10.63 -6.87
N PRO A 40 10.45 11.18 -8.06
CA PRO A 40 10.98 12.53 -8.22
C PRO A 40 10.08 13.55 -7.53
N THR A 41 10.68 14.50 -6.83
CA THR A 41 9.97 15.57 -6.11
C THR A 41 10.77 16.87 -6.19
N GLN A 42 10.18 17.97 -5.72
CA GLN A 42 10.89 19.24 -5.51
C GLN A 42 10.99 19.53 -4.01
N ILE A 43 12.20 19.82 -3.55
CA ILE A 43 12.48 20.19 -2.16
C ILE A 43 13.15 21.55 -2.21
N ASP A 44 12.51 22.57 -1.65
CA ASP A 44 12.97 23.98 -1.68
C ASP A 44 13.36 24.45 -3.09
N GLY A 45 12.57 24.06 -4.10
CA GLY A 45 12.81 24.40 -5.51
C GLY A 45 13.93 23.61 -6.20
N CYS A 46 14.61 22.71 -5.49
CA CYS A 46 15.64 21.83 -6.06
C CYS A 46 15.07 20.45 -6.39
N SER A 47 15.60 19.81 -7.43
CA SER A 47 15.23 18.43 -7.78
C SER A 47 15.64 17.47 -6.66
N GLY A 48 14.70 16.62 -6.26
CA GLY A 48 14.92 15.60 -5.27
C GLY A 48 14.21 14.30 -5.60
N TYR A 49 14.38 13.33 -4.71
CA TYR A 49 13.74 12.03 -4.77
C TYR A 49 13.26 11.65 -3.38
N ARG A 50 12.04 11.15 -3.29
CA ARG A 50 11.41 10.66 -2.05
C ARG A 50 11.14 9.17 -2.19
N ARG A 51 11.40 8.41 -1.12
CA ARG A 51 11.05 7.00 -1.01
C ARG A 51 10.61 6.63 0.40
N HIS A 52 9.56 5.84 0.51
CA HIS A 52 9.09 5.28 1.76
C HIS A 52 9.46 3.79 1.90
N TYR A 53 9.75 3.37 3.12
CA TYR A 53 9.88 1.96 3.50
C TYR A 53 9.64 1.76 4.99
N ILE A 54 9.19 0.58 5.40
CA ILE A 54 9.06 0.28 6.83
C ILE A 54 10.44 -0.06 7.38
N LYS A 55 10.89 0.69 8.38
CA LYS A 55 12.16 0.47 9.08
C LYS A 55 12.05 -0.68 10.08
N GLY A 56 10.91 -0.81 10.75
CA GLY A 56 10.67 -1.87 11.73
C GLY A 56 9.26 -1.84 12.32
N LYS A 57 8.88 -2.97 12.93
CA LYS A 57 7.66 -3.08 13.74
C LYS A 57 7.94 -2.60 15.16
N LEU A 58 7.04 -1.77 15.67
CA LEU A 58 7.02 -1.26 17.03
C LEU A 58 5.97 -2.02 17.87
N PRO A 59 6.03 -1.95 19.21
CA PRO A 59 4.97 -2.47 20.07
C PRO A 59 3.60 -1.86 19.73
N ASN A 60 2.53 -2.55 20.14
CA ASN A 60 1.12 -2.14 19.94
C ASN A 60 0.69 -2.08 18.46
N ASN A 61 1.16 -3.01 17.62
CA ASN A 61 0.82 -3.11 16.20
C ASN A 61 1.03 -1.79 15.44
N LYS A 62 2.15 -1.12 15.73
CA LYS A 62 2.59 0.07 15.01
C LYS A 62 3.83 -0.25 14.19
N TYR A 63 4.05 0.51 13.13
CA TYR A 63 5.23 0.42 12.29
C TYR A 63 5.90 1.78 12.23
N GLN A 64 7.23 1.75 12.25
CA GLN A 64 8.06 2.91 11.96
C GLN A 64 8.31 2.94 10.46
N VAL A 65 7.70 3.89 9.77
CA VAL A 65 7.92 4.15 8.35
C VAL A 65 9.01 5.21 8.21
N ALA A 66 10.03 4.92 7.41
CA ALA A 66 11.07 5.86 7.03
C ALA A 66 10.68 6.51 5.70
N CYS A 67 10.70 7.83 5.66
CA CYS A 67 10.71 8.65 4.46
C CYS A 67 12.15 9.07 4.18
N GLN A 68 12.80 8.43 3.22
CA GLN A 68 14.12 8.79 2.76
C GLN A 68 14.00 9.86 1.67
N MET A 69 14.73 10.96 1.87
CA MET A 69 14.79 12.07 0.93
C MET A 69 16.22 12.26 0.44
N SER A 70 16.32 12.59 -0.84
CA SER A 70 17.56 12.99 -1.50
C SER A 70 17.31 14.29 -2.25
N GLN A 71 18.19 15.26 -2.13
CA GLN A 71 18.10 16.55 -2.82
C GLN A 71 19.42 16.83 -3.52
N CYS A 72 19.35 17.16 -4.81
CA CYS A 72 20.49 17.60 -5.60
C CYS A 72 20.51 19.13 -5.67
N TYR A 73 21.67 19.73 -5.39
CA TYR A 73 21.85 21.18 -5.46
C TYR A 73 23.27 21.51 -5.96
N PHE A 74 23.47 22.75 -6.39
CA PHE A 74 24.80 23.25 -6.73
C PHE A 74 25.41 23.95 -5.52
N ASN A 75 26.64 23.59 -5.17
CA ASN A 75 27.39 24.29 -4.13
C ASN A 75 27.93 25.63 -4.66
N SER A 76 28.58 26.42 -3.79
CA SER A 76 29.15 27.73 -4.16
C SER A 76 30.26 27.66 -5.23
N GLY A 77 30.82 26.48 -5.49
CA GLY A 77 31.80 26.22 -6.56
C GLY A 77 31.16 25.83 -7.90
N GLY A 78 29.84 25.65 -7.96
CA GLY A 78 29.14 25.18 -9.16
C GLY A 78 29.12 23.65 -9.31
N ASP A 79 29.66 22.90 -8.35
CA ASP A 79 29.62 21.44 -8.37
C ASP A 79 28.27 20.93 -7.88
N THR A 80 27.82 19.80 -8.43
CA THR A 80 26.63 19.10 -7.93
C THR A 80 26.95 18.41 -6.62
N ALA A 81 26.14 18.68 -5.60
CA ALA A 81 26.15 18.01 -4.30
C ALA A 81 24.79 17.36 -4.03
N THR A 82 24.79 16.34 -3.16
CA THR A 82 23.58 15.62 -2.76
C THR A 82 23.43 15.62 -1.25
N LEU A 83 22.30 16.12 -0.76
CA LEU A 83 21.89 15.97 0.64
C LEU A 83 20.96 14.77 0.76
N ASN A 84 21.19 13.94 1.78
CA ASN A 84 20.32 12.80 2.09
C ASN A 84 19.91 12.87 3.55
N TRP A 85 18.62 12.70 3.83
CA TRP A 85 18.10 12.59 5.19
C TRP A 85 16.92 11.63 5.25
N ILE A 86 16.54 11.27 6.47
CA ILE A 86 15.44 10.35 6.72
C ILE A 86 14.55 10.95 7.79
N GLU A 87 13.26 11.02 7.49
CA GLU A 87 12.21 11.32 8.46
C GLU A 87 11.49 10.03 8.85
N TYR A 88 11.00 9.97 10.09
CA TYR A 88 10.30 8.80 10.60
C TYR A 88 8.87 9.15 10.99
N ILE A 89 7.94 8.31 10.55
CA ILE A 89 6.52 8.41 10.87
C ILE A 89 6.10 7.11 11.54
N ILE A 90 5.32 7.21 12.62
CA ILE A 90 4.77 6.03 13.30
C ILE A 90 3.31 5.87 12.86
N ILE A 91 2.98 4.72 12.28
CA ILE A 91 1.66 4.45 11.71
C ILE A 91 1.13 3.12 12.25
N GLY A 92 -0.16 3.05 12.57
CA GLY A 92 -0.78 1.80 13.00
C GLY A 92 -0.95 0.80 11.85
N GLU A 93 -0.88 -0.50 12.15
CA GLU A 93 -1.12 -1.57 11.16
C GLU A 93 -2.45 -1.40 10.44
N GLY A 94 -3.52 -1.07 11.18
CA GLY A 94 -4.85 -0.85 10.60
C GLY A 94 -4.91 0.34 9.66
N GLU A 95 -4.10 1.38 9.86
CA GLU A 95 -4.01 2.53 8.95
C GLU A 95 -3.25 2.16 7.68
N LEU A 96 -2.12 1.44 7.81
CA LEU A 96 -1.39 0.90 6.66
C LEU A 96 -2.27 -0.01 5.80
N CYS A 97 -3.03 -0.92 6.41
CA CYS A 97 -3.93 -1.84 5.72
C CYS A 97 -5.11 -1.15 5.01
N ARG A 98 -5.49 0.06 5.43
CA ARG A 98 -6.54 0.85 4.77
C ARG A 98 -6.03 1.63 3.56
N SER A 99 -4.71 1.81 3.45
CA SER A 99 -4.07 2.46 2.32
C SER A 99 -3.61 1.45 1.28
N LYS A 100 -3.78 1.78 -0.01
CA LYS A 100 -3.22 0.92 -1.07
C LYS A 100 -1.70 0.89 -0.97
N ARG A 101 -1.07 2.07 -0.88
CA ARG A 101 0.39 2.18 -0.77
C ARG A 101 0.89 1.68 0.58
N GLY A 102 0.15 1.91 1.65
CA GLY A 102 0.47 1.36 2.97
C GLY A 102 0.52 -0.17 2.99
N LYS A 103 -0.40 -0.84 2.30
CA LYS A 103 -0.38 -2.30 2.10
C LYS A 103 0.86 -2.75 1.35
N GLU A 104 1.19 -2.10 0.23
CA GLU A 104 2.39 -2.44 -0.55
C GLU A 104 3.66 -2.33 0.30
N LEU A 105 3.79 -1.28 1.12
CA LEU A 105 4.92 -1.12 2.04
C LEU A 105 4.97 -2.21 3.12
N LEU A 106 3.81 -2.65 3.61
CA LEU A 106 3.70 -3.74 4.57
C LEU A 106 4.09 -5.07 3.93
N ASP A 107 3.61 -5.35 2.73
CA ASP A 107 3.95 -6.54 1.96
C ASP A 107 5.45 -6.58 1.65
N ASP A 108 6.03 -5.48 1.15
CA ASP A 108 7.47 -5.34 0.92
C ASP A 108 8.27 -5.64 2.19
N TYR A 109 7.84 -5.06 3.32
CA TYR A 109 8.50 -5.28 4.61
C TYR A 109 8.42 -6.73 5.08
N LEU A 110 7.24 -7.36 4.98
CA LEU A 110 7.03 -8.76 5.36
C LEU A 110 7.78 -9.72 4.43
N LEU A 111 7.84 -9.42 3.13
CA LEU A 111 8.65 -10.16 2.17
C LEU A 111 10.14 -10.06 2.51
N CYS A 112 10.64 -8.85 2.80
CA CYS A 112 12.03 -8.65 3.21
C CYS A 112 12.37 -9.28 4.57
N LYS A 113 11.38 -9.44 5.47
CA LYS A 113 11.56 -10.09 6.78
C LYS A 113 11.34 -11.60 6.76
N GLY A 114 10.67 -12.13 5.74
CA GLY A 114 10.46 -13.56 5.52
C GLY A 114 9.29 -14.14 6.32
N TYR A 115 8.16 -14.36 5.62
CA TYR A 115 7.01 -15.24 5.92
C TYR A 115 5.94 -14.81 6.96
N HIS A 116 4.74 -14.50 6.42
CA HIS A 116 3.40 -15.09 6.67
C HIS A 116 2.32 -14.04 6.35
N ILE A 117 2.07 -13.78 5.05
CA ILE A 117 0.89 -13.01 4.65
C ILE A 117 -0.31 -13.96 4.71
N VAL A 118 -1.13 -13.81 5.75
CA VAL A 118 -2.55 -14.16 5.67
C VAL A 118 -3.31 -12.87 5.91
N CYS A 119 -3.69 -12.21 4.82
CA CYS A 119 -4.72 -11.18 4.86
C CYS A 119 -6.07 -11.90 5.00
N LEU A 120 -6.62 -11.90 6.22
CA LEU A 120 -8.02 -12.27 6.50
C LEU A 120 -8.93 -11.07 6.24
#